data_AF-A0A813BFU8-F1
#
_entry.id   AF-A0A813BFU8-F1
#
_cell.length_a   1.000
_cell.length_b   1.000
_cell.length_c   1.000
_cell.angle_alpha   90.00
_cell.angle_beta   90.00
_cell.angle_gamma   90.00
#
_symmetry.space_group_name_H-M   'P 1'
#
loop_
_entity.id
_entity.type
_entity.pdbx_description
1 polymer ?
#
loop_
_entity_poly.entity_id
_entity_poly.type
_entity_poly.pdbx_seq_one_letter_code
_entity_poly.pdbx_strand_id
1 'polypeptide(L)'
;QALGPTHPSTLITQGNLANSLRDLGRPAEALDVEKEVLAAQQQALGPTHPSTLTTQGNLASSLSNLGRHAEALDVEKEVLAAQQQALGPTHPETLRTQGNLAASLSNLGRHAEAVDVYKEVLAAQQQALGPTHPHTLRTQGNLANSLRKLDRHAEADAVQSQGRLAT
;
A
#
# COMPACT_ATOMS: atom_id res chain seq x y z
N GLN A 1 -10.78 35.37 -5.72
CA GLN A 1 -11.00 34.24 -6.64
C GLN A 1 -10.88 32.97 -5.80
N ALA A 2 -11.98 32.23 -5.62
CA ALA A 2 -11.94 30.99 -4.84
C ALA A 2 -11.22 29.91 -5.66
N LEU A 3 -10.30 29.18 -5.01
CA LEU A 3 -9.63 28.05 -5.65
C LEU A 3 -10.66 26.95 -5.90
N GLY A 4 -10.72 26.44 -7.13
CA GLY A 4 -11.68 25.39 -7.50
C GLY A 4 -11.45 24.08 -6.75
N PRO A 5 -12.42 23.14 -6.76
CA PRO A 5 -12.33 21.85 -6.08
C PRO A 5 -11.17 20.98 -6.58
N THR A 6 -10.67 21.25 -7.79
CA THR A 6 -9.58 20.53 -8.44
C THR A 6 -8.23 21.24 -8.31
N HIS A 7 -8.20 22.41 -7.65
CA HIS A 7 -6.99 23.19 -7.50
C HIS A 7 -6.00 22.47 -6.56
N PRO A 8 -4.69 22.41 -6.89
CA PRO A 8 -3.69 21.69 -6.09
C PRO A 8 -3.71 22.03 -4.60
N SER A 9 -3.86 23.31 -4.25
CA SER A 9 -3.95 23.74 -2.85
C SER A 9 -5.20 23.21 -2.14
N THR A 10 -6.34 23.11 -2.84
CA THR A 10 -7.58 22.55 -2.28
C THR A 10 -7.39 21.05 -1.98
N LEU A 11 -6.78 20.32 -2.89
CA LEU A 11 -6.49 18.88 -2.75
C LEU A 11 -5.50 18.60 -1.60
N ILE A 12 -4.47 19.46 -1.43
CA ILE A 12 -3.54 19.37 -0.29
C ILE A 12 -4.29 19.61 1.03
N THR A 13 -5.16 20.62 1.09
CA THR A 13 -5.96 20.90 2.29
C THR A 13 -6.89 19.75 2.63
N GLN A 14 -7.52 19.11 1.65
CA GLN A 14 -8.38 17.95 1.88
C GLN A 14 -7.59 16.70 2.33
N GLY A 15 -6.38 16.49 1.82
CA GLY A 15 -5.48 15.44 2.34
C GLY A 15 -5.09 15.67 3.79
N ASN A 16 -4.82 16.92 4.18
CA ASN A 16 -4.57 17.27 5.57
C ASN A 16 -5.80 17.08 6.46
N LEU A 17 -6.99 17.39 5.95
CA LEU A 17 -8.26 17.14 6.64
C LEU A 17 -8.47 15.64 6.91
N ALA A 18 -8.23 14.78 5.93
CA ALA A 18 -8.31 13.33 6.10
C ALA A 18 -7.34 12.82 7.19
N ASN A 19 -6.11 13.35 7.23
CA ASN A 19 -5.16 13.03 8.31
C ASN A 19 -5.64 13.51 9.68
N SER A 20 -6.12 14.75 9.80
CA SER A 20 -6.66 15.27 11.06
C SER A 20 -7.87 14.48 11.55
N LEU A 21 -8.77 14.05 10.64
CA LEU A 21 -9.92 13.22 10.99
C LEU A 21 -9.48 11.84 11.52
N ARG A 22 -8.42 11.25 10.96
CA ARG A 22 -7.84 10.00 11.49
C ARG A 22 -7.27 10.20 12.89
N ASP A 23 -6.51 11.27 13.12
CA ASP A 23 -5.91 11.57 14.42
C ASP A 23 -6.98 11.83 15.50
N LEU A 24 -8.14 12.35 15.08
CA LEU A 24 -9.32 12.55 15.95
C LEU A 24 -10.16 11.27 16.15
N GLY A 25 -9.72 10.12 15.64
CA GLY A 25 -10.47 8.86 15.76
C GLY A 25 -11.74 8.81 14.91
N ARG A 26 -11.79 9.56 13.81
CA ARG A 26 -12.92 9.62 12.85
C ARG A 26 -12.54 9.05 11.47
N PRO A 27 -12.08 7.79 11.38
CA PRO A 27 -11.52 7.22 10.15
C PRO A 27 -12.56 7.02 9.03
N ALA A 28 -13.84 6.85 9.35
CA ALA A 28 -14.90 6.76 8.34
C ALA A 28 -15.09 8.09 7.59
N GLU A 29 -15.05 9.21 8.31
CA GLU A 29 -15.20 10.53 7.69
C GLU A 29 -13.95 10.92 6.89
N ALA A 30 -12.76 10.53 7.37
CA ALA A 30 -11.54 10.65 6.59
C ALA A 30 -11.64 9.92 5.25
N LEU A 31 -12.22 8.71 5.25
CA LEU A 31 -12.43 7.92 4.05
C LEU A 31 -13.37 8.60 3.05
N ASP A 32 -14.45 9.22 3.52
CA ASP A 32 -15.39 9.92 2.65
C ASP A 32 -14.74 11.14 1.99
N VAL A 33 -13.95 11.92 2.75
CA VAL A 33 -13.14 13.02 2.20
C VAL A 33 -12.16 12.51 1.13
N GLU A 34 -11.46 11.40 1.38
CA GLU A 34 -10.54 10.80 0.40
C GLU A 34 -11.25 10.37 -0.90
N LYS A 35 -12.48 9.84 -0.81
CA LYS A 35 -13.29 9.48 -1.99
C LYS A 35 -13.70 10.70 -2.80
N GLU A 36 -14.12 11.78 -2.14
CA GLU A 36 -14.46 13.04 -2.82
C GLU A 36 -13.25 13.64 -3.55
N VAL A 37 -12.10 13.68 -2.87
CA VAL A 37 -10.82 14.13 -3.45
C VAL A 37 -10.46 13.27 -4.66
N LEU A 38 -10.58 11.95 -4.53
CA LEU A 38 -10.25 11.02 -5.61
C LEU A 38 -11.14 11.25 -6.83
N ALA A 39 -12.45 11.39 -6.64
CA ALA A 39 -13.38 11.64 -7.74
C ALA A 39 -13.05 12.96 -8.47
N ALA A 40 -12.75 14.03 -7.73
CA ALA A 40 -12.35 15.32 -8.31
C ALA A 40 -11.02 15.22 -9.09
N GLN A 41 -10.04 14.49 -8.55
CA GLN A 41 -8.75 14.27 -9.22
C GLN A 41 -8.88 13.42 -10.48
N GLN A 42 -9.66 12.35 -10.45
CA GLN A 42 -9.92 11.52 -11.62
C GLN A 42 -10.54 12.32 -12.76
N GLN A 43 -11.47 13.24 -12.46
CA GLN A 43 -12.09 14.11 -13.46
C GLN A 43 -11.12 15.17 -14.01
N ALA A 44 -10.28 15.75 -13.16
CA ALA A 44 -9.44 16.88 -13.55
C ALA A 44 -8.07 16.50 -14.13
N LEU A 45 -7.47 15.43 -13.62
CA LEU A 45 -6.10 15.02 -13.90
C LEU A 45 -6.02 13.68 -14.64
N GLY A 46 -7.09 12.87 -14.55
CA GLY A 46 -7.15 11.53 -15.09
C GLY A 46 -6.73 10.45 -14.07
N PRO A 47 -7.18 9.20 -14.25
CA PRO A 47 -7.02 8.12 -13.27
C PRO A 47 -5.57 7.69 -13.03
N THR A 48 -4.68 7.90 -13.99
CA THR A 48 -3.27 7.49 -13.91
C THR A 48 -2.33 8.62 -13.49
N HIS A 49 -2.86 9.81 -13.21
CA HIS A 49 -2.03 10.93 -12.78
C HIS A 49 -1.37 10.63 -11.41
N PRO A 50 -0.09 10.98 -11.19
CA PRO A 50 0.62 10.66 -9.94
C PRO A 50 -0.13 11.06 -8.65
N SER A 51 -0.76 12.24 -8.65
CA SER A 51 -1.57 12.70 -7.51
C SER A 51 -2.81 11.84 -7.29
N THR A 52 -3.45 11.36 -8.37
CA THR A 52 -4.62 10.48 -8.29
C THR A 52 -4.23 9.12 -7.74
N LEU A 53 -3.13 8.54 -8.25
CA LEU A 53 -2.59 7.27 -7.75
C LEU A 53 -2.17 7.35 -6.27
N THR A 54 -1.61 8.49 -5.85
CA THR A 54 -1.28 8.72 -4.44
C THR A 54 -2.52 8.69 -3.55
N THR A 55 -3.59 9.38 -3.96
CA THR A 55 -4.86 9.39 -3.22
C THR A 55 -5.49 8.00 -3.18
N GLN A 56 -5.46 7.23 -4.28
CA GLN A 56 -5.95 5.85 -4.29
C GLN A 56 -5.15 4.96 -3.32
N GLY A 57 -3.82 5.09 -3.27
CA GLY A 57 -3.00 4.35 -2.31
C GLY A 57 -3.31 4.70 -0.84
N ASN A 58 -3.63 5.97 -0.56
CA ASN A 58 -4.07 6.41 0.77
C ASN A 58 -5.45 5.84 1.10
N LEU A 59 -6.40 5.85 0.15
CA LEU A 59 -7.73 5.26 0.28
C LEU A 59 -7.64 3.76 0.60
N ALA A 60 -6.80 3.01 -0.12
CA ALA A 60 -6.57 1.59 0.17
C ALA A 60 -6.04 1.37 1.59
N SER A 61 -5.08 2.21 2.02
CA SER A 61 -4.53 2.15 3.38
C SER A 61 -5.61 2.46 4.44
N SER A 62 -6.49 3.43 4.18
CA SER A 62 -7.65 3.74 5.03
C SER A 62 -8.61 2.56 5.16
N LEU A 63 -8.96 1.95 4.03
CA LEU A 63 -9.84 0.79 3.98
C LEU A 63 -9.24 -0.38 4.77
N SER A 64 -7.95 -0.66 4.60
CA SER A 64 -7.27 -1.73 5.32
C SER A 64 -7.23 -1.50 6.83
N ASN A 65 -6.96 -0.26 7.29
CA ASN A 65 -7.00 0.09 8.71
C ASN A 65 -8.41 -0.03 9.32
N LEU A 66 -9.46 0.10 8.51
CA LEU A 66 -10.85 -0.12 8.91
C LEU A 66 -11.27 -1.61 8.85
N GLY A 67 -10.36 -2.52 8.52
CA GLY A 67 -10.67 -3.95 8.33
C GLY A 67 -11.35 -4.28 7.00
N ARG A 68 -11.51 -3.30 6.10
CA ARG A 68 -12.17 -3.44 4.79
C ARG A 68 -11.18 -3.95 3.73
N HIS A 69 -10.54 -5.08 4.01
CA HIS A 69 -9.41 -5.59 3.22
C HIS A 69 -9.78 -5.98 1.78
N ALA A 70 -11.02 -6.41 1.53
CA ALA A 70 -11.48 -6.73 0.17
C ALA A 70 -11.52 -5.47 -0.71
N GLU A 71 -12.06 -4.36 -0.19
CA GLU A 71 -12.11 -3.10 -0.92
C GLU A 71 -10.70 -2.49 -1.07
N ALA A 72 -9.85 -2.60 -0.05
CA ALA A 72 -8.45 -2.19 -0.15
C ALA A 72 -7.73 -2.94 -1.27
N LEU A 73 -7.91 -4.26 -1.34
CA LEU A 73 -7.30 -5.12 -2.36
C LEU A 73 -7.70 -4.71 -3.78
N ASP A 74 -8.96 -4.35 -4.01
CA ASP A 74 -9.41 -3.95 -5.34
C ASP A 74 -8.80 -2.60 -5.77
N VAL A 75 -8.73 -1.63 -4.86
CA VAL A 75 -8.03 -0.35 -5.12
C VAL A 75 -6.53 -0.58 -5.36
N GLU A 76 -5.89 -1.45 -4.58
CA GLU A 76 -4.47 -1.78 -4.71
C GLU A 76 -4.14 -2.40 -6.07
N LYS A 77 -5.02 -3.26 -6.62
CA LYS A 77 -4.83 -3.83 -7.97
C LYS A 77 -4.87 -2.77 -9.06
N GLU A 78 -5.83 -1.84 -8.99
CA GLU A 78 -5.93 -0.74 -9.95
C GLU A 78 -4.69 0.15 -9.93
N VAL A 79 -4.27 0.57 -8.73
CA VAL A 79 -3.07 1.39 -8.55
C VAL A 79 -1.82 0.66 -9.01
N LEU A 80 -1.71 -0.63 -8.69
CA LEU A 80 -0.56 -1.43 -9.08
C LEU A 80 -0.42 -1.53 -10.60
N ALA A 81 -1.52 -1.80 -11.31
CA ALA A 81 -1.51 -1.88 -12.76
C ALA A 81 -1.05 -0.56 -13.41
N ALA A 82 -1.55 0.57 -12.90
CA ALA A 82 -1.15 1.90 -13.38
C ALA A 82 0.33 2.20 -13.07
N GLN A 83 0.79 1.90 -11.86
CA GLN A 83 2.19 2.12 -11.45
C GLN A 83 3.16 1.23 -12.22
N GLN A 84 2.82 -0.04 -12.48
CA GLN A 84 3.63 -0.93 -13.29
C GLN A 84 3.82 -0.39 -14.72
N GLN A 85 2.77 0.18 -15.31
CA GLN A 85 2.86 0.80 -16.64
C GLN A 85 3.65 2.11 -16.64
N ALA A 86 3.45 2.98 -15.64
CA ALA A 86 4.03 4.32 -15.62
C ALA A 86 5.47 4.38 -15.07
N LEU A 87 5.76 3.58 -14.04
CA LEU A 87 7.00 3.64 -13.26
C LEU A 87 7.86 2.38 -13.40
N GLY A 88 7.25 1.27 -13.83
CA GLY A 88 7.87 -0.04 -13.90
C GLY A 88 7.66 -0.88 -12.63
N PRO A 89 7.89 -2.21 -12.73
CA PRO A 89 7.58 -3.17 -11.67
C PRO A 89 8.47 -3.06 -10.43
N THR A 90 9.71 -2.55 -10.58
CA THR A 90 10.69 -2.46 -9.48
C THR A 90 10.79 -1.07 -8.85
N HIS A 91 9.97 -0.12 -9.31
CA HIS A 91 9.96 1.23 -8.74
C HIS A 91 9.50 1.18 -7.26
N PRO A 92 10.10 1.97 -6.34
CA PRO A 92 9.77 1.92 -4.92
C PRO A 92 8.26 2.03 -4.61
N GLU A 93 7.54 2.90 -5.31
CA GLU A 93 6.09 3.04 -5.16
C GLU A 93 5.31 1.80 -5.62
N THR A 94 5.74 1.18 -6.72
CA THR A 94 5.14 -0.07 -7.22
C THR A 94 5.34 -1.19 -6.21
N LEU A 95 6.57 -1.35 -5.69
CA LEU A 95 6.91 -2.34 -4.66
C LEU A 95 6.14 -2.10 -3.35
N ARG A 96 5.91 -0.82 -2.97
CA ARG A 96 5.10 -0.45 -1.81
C ARG A 96 3.66 -0.92 -1.99
N THR A 97 3.05 -0.67 -3.14
CA THR A 97 1.68 -1.12 -3.45
C THR A 97 1.58 -2.65 -3.49
N GLN A 98 2.54 -3.35 -4.09
CA GLN A 98 2.58 -4.83 -4.06
C GLN A 98 2.66 -5.39 -2.64
N GLY A 99 3.47 -4.79 -1.77
CA GLY A 99 3.58 -5.20 -0.37
C GLY A 99 2.28 -4.99 0.42
N ASN A 100 1.54 -3.91 0.13
CA ASN A 100 0.23 -3.66 0.71
C ASN A 100 -0.82 -4.66 0.19
N LEU A 101 -0.83 -4.92 -1.13
CA LEU A 101 -1.67 -5.94 -1.77
C LEU A 101 -1.48 -7.32 -1.11
N ALA A 102 -0.23 -7.72 -0.87
CA ALA A 102 0.08 -8.97 -0.17
C ALA A 102 -0.44 -8.97 1.28
N ALA A 103 -0.43 -7.81 1.97
CA ALA A 103 -0.99 -7.69 3.31
C ALA A 103 -2.52 -7.86 3.30
N SER A 104 -3.20 -7.21 2.36
CA SER A 104 -4.64 -7.35 2.15
C SER A 104 -5.02 -8.81 1.83
N LEU A 105 -4.27 -9.49 0.96
CA LEU A 105 -4.45 -10.93 0.71
C LEU A 105 -4.31 -11.77 1.99
N SER A 106 -3.27 -11.52 2.78
CA SER A 106 -3.04 -12.27 4.02
C SER A 106 -4.16 -12.05 5.04
N ASN A 107 -4.63 -10.81 5.19
CA ASN A 107 -5.76 -10.49 6.09
C ASN A 107 -7.08 -11.13 5.63
N LEU A 108 -7.23 -11.39 4.33
CA LEU A 108 -8.37 -12.14 3.77
C LEU A 108 -8.21 -13.68 3.88
N GLY A 109 -7.15 -14.17 4.54
CA GLY A 109 -6.86 -15.60 4.65
C GLY A 109 -6.22 -16.21 3.41
N ARG A 110 -5.89 -15.42 2.39
CA ARG A 110 -5.27 -15.86 1.13
C ARG A 110 -3.75 -15.93 1.28
N HIS A 111 -3.29 -16.67 2.28
CA HIS A 111 -1.89 -16.67 2.71
C HIS A 111 -0.92 -17.20 1.66
N ALA A 112 -1.33 -18.17 0.84
CA ALA A 112 -0.48 -18.70 -0.24
C ALA A 112 -0.15 -17.62 -1.28
N GLU A 113 -1.17 -16.91 -1.75
CA GLU A 113 -1.00 -15.81 -2.71
C GLU A 113 -0.20 -14.65 -2.10
N ALA A 114 -0.44 -14.33 -0.82
CA ALA A 114 0.35 -13.33 -0.11
C ALA A 114 1.84 -13.71 -0.04
N VAL A 115 2.16 -14.98 0.22
CA VAL A 115 3.55 -15.49 0.27
C VAL A 115 4.26 -15.28 -1.08
N ASP A 116 3.59 -15.58 -2.19
CA ASP A 116 4.20 -15.45 -3.52
C ASP A 116 4.52 -13.98 -3.82
N VAL A 117 3.57 -13.07 -3.61
CA VAL A 117 3.79 -11.63 -3.81
C VAL A 117 4.87 -11.10 -2.86
N TYR A 118 4.86 -11.50 -1.59
CA TYR A 118 5.88 -11.06 -0.64
C TYR A 118 7.29 -11.52 -1.00
N LYS A 119 7.46 -12.72 -1.58
CA LYS A 119 8.78 -13.19 -2.05
C LYS A 119 9.32 -12.32 -3.18
N GLU A 120 8.47 -11.96 -4.14
CA GLU A 120 8.84 -11.08 -5.26
C GLU A 120 9.26 -9.69 -4.76
N VAL A 121 8.42 -9.08 -3.90
CA VAL A 121 8.69 -7.75 -3.32
C VAL A 121 9.95 -7.78 -2.47
N LEU A 122 10.14 -8.82 -1.67
CA LEU A 122 11.33 -8.95 -0.81
C LEU A 122 12.61 -9.01 -1.64
N ALA A 123 12.64 -9.82 -2.70
CA ALA A 123 13.80 -9.93 -3.56
C ALA A 123 14.16 -8.58 -4.22
N ALA A 124 13.15 -7.87 -4.74
CA ALA A 124 13.34 -6.57 -5.36
C ALA A 124 13.81 -5.50 -4.34
N GLN A 125 13.24 -5.47 -3.14
CA GLN A 125 13.64 -4.55 -2.08
C GLN A 125 15.04 -4.83 -1.55
N GLN A 126 15.44 -6.09 -1.41
CA GLN A 126 16.81 -6.45 -1.03
C GLN A 126 17.83 -5.94 -2.04
N GLN A 127 17.53 -6.03 -3.34
CA GLN A 127 18.41 -5.52 -4.38
C GLN A 127 18.47 -3.99 -4.44
N ALA A 128 17.33 -3.32 -4.31
CA ALA A 128 17.24 -1.87 -4.49
C ALA A 128 17.60 -1.07 -3.23
N LEU A 129 17.23 -1.57 -2.04
CA LEU A 129 17.31 -0.84 -0.77
C LEU A 129 18.27 -1.49 0.23
N GLY A 130 18.62 -2.77 0.02
CA GLY A 130 19.41 -3.57 0.94
C GLY A 130 18.56 -4.38 1.94
N PRO A 131 19.17 -5.40 2.58
CA PRO A 131 18.49 -6.35 3.46
C PRO A 131 18.01 -5.74 4.78
N THR A 132 18.66 -4.69 5.28
CA THR A 132 18.37 -4.06 6.58
C THR A 132 17.46 -2.84 6.47
N HIS A 133 17.05 -2.46 5.26
CA HIS A 133 16.17 -1.32 5.07
C HIS A 133 14.79 -1.56 5.73
N PRO A 134 14.17 -0.55 6.38
CA PRO A 134 12.90 -0.73 7.10
C PRO A 134 11.78 -1.37 6.26
N HIS A 135 11.67 -1.01 4.98
CA HIS A 135 10.69 -1.64 4.08
C HIS A 135 10.99 -3.13 3.84
N THR A 136 12.25 -3.50 3.63
CA THR A 136 12.68 -4.88 3.46
C THR A 136 12.36 -5.71 4.71
N LEU A 137 12.72 -5.19 5.89
CA LEU A 137 12.45 -5.85 7.18
C LEU A 137 10.95 -6.04 7.44
N ARG A 138 10.13 -5.03 7.09
CA ARG A 138 8.66 -5.13 7.20
C ARG A 138 8.11 -6.24 6.30
N THR A 139 8.56 -6.30 5.05
CA THR A 139 8.17 -7.35 4.09
C THR A 139 8.60 -8.74 4.59
N GLN A 140 9.80 -8.88 5.14
CA GLN A 140 10.26 -10.14 5.76
C GLN A 140 9.35 -10.58 6.91
N GLY A 141 8.98 -9.65 7.80
CA GLY A 141 8.08 -9.94 8.93
C GLY A 141 6.71 -10.44 8.46
N ASN A 142 6.13 -9.76 7.46
CA ASN A 142 4.82 -10.14 6.92
C ASN A 142 4.85 -11.46 6.14
N LEU A 143 5.93 -11.71 5.39
CA LEU A 143 6.17 -13.00 4.73
C LEU A 143 6.25 -14.12 5.76
N ALA A 144 7.05 -13.95 6.81
CA ALA A 144 7.18 -14.94 7.88
C ALA A 144 5.84 -15.19 8.61
N ASN A 145 5.02 -14.16 8.83
CA ASN A 145 3.68 -14.33 9.39
C ASN A 145 2.79 -15.18 8.48
N SER A 146 2.76 -14.86 7.18
CA SER A 146 1.94 -15.57 6.20
C SER A 146 2.39 -17.03 6.03
N LEU A 147 3.70 -17.31 6.09
CA LEU A 147 4.25 -18.66 6.11
C LEU A 147 3.82 -19.44 7.36
N ARG A 148 3.82 -18.82 8.54
CA ARG A 148 3.34 -19.44 9.79
C ARG A 148 1.84 -19.76 9.73
N LYS A 149 1.03 -18.94 9.05
CA LYS A 149 -0.39 -19.23 8.81
C LYS A 149 -0.64 -20.43 7.89
N LEU A 150 0.39 -20.87 7.16
CA LEU A 150 0.40 -22.08 6.33
C LEU A 150 1.16 -23.24 6.99
N ASP A 151 1.46 -23.16 8.30
CA ASP A 151 2.27 -24.13 9.04
C ASP A 151 3.71 -24.34 8.48
N ARG A 152 4.20 -23.40 7.66
CA ARG A 152 5.55 -23.42 7.05
C ARG A 152 6.58 -22.77 7.98
N HIS A 153 6.67 -23.25 9.22
CA HIS A 153 7.49 -22.64 10.28
C HIS A 153 8.99 -22.56 9.94
N ALA A 154 9.56 -23.62 9.37
CA ALA A 154 10.98 -23.64 9.01
C ALA A 154 11.34 -22.56 7.97
N GLU A 155 10.46 -22.33 6.99
CA GLU A 155 10.66 -21.27 6.00
C GLU A 155 10.50 -19.87 6.63
N ALA A 156 9.55 -19.70 7.55
CA ALA A 156 9.36 -18.44 8.26
C ALA A 156 10.61 -18.05 9.07
N ASP A 157 11.24 -19.03 9.73
CA ASP A 157 12.45 -18.81 10.52
C ASP A 157 13.68 -18.56 9.62
N ALA A 158 13.75 -19.22 8.45
CA ALA A 158 14.75 -18.93 7.42
C ALA A 158 14.65 -17.48 6.92
N VAL A 159 13.44 -16.98 6.63
CA VAL A 159 13.23 -15.58 6.21
C VAL A 159 13.67 -14.59 7.30
N GLN A 160 13.39 -14.87 8.57
CA GLN A 160 13.75 -13.98 9.68
C GLN A 160 15.25 -13.97 10.00
N SER A 161 15.94 -15.10 9.83
CA SER A 161 17.38 -15.20 10.07
C SER A 161 18.22 -14.46 9.02
N GLN A 162 17.75 -14.38 7.77
CA GLN A 162 18.43 -13.62 6.71
C GLN A 162 18.56 -12.11 7.00
N GLY A 163 17.65 -11.52 7.77
CA GLY A 163 17.73 -10.11 8.19
C GLY A 163 18.74 -9.82 9.30
N ARG A 164 19.11 -10.84 10.12
CA ARG A 164 20.04 -10.69 11.25
C ARG A 164 21.51 -10.88 10.89
N LEU A 165 21.81 -11.55 9.78
CA LEU A 165 23.20 -11.85 9.38
C LEU A 165 23.86 -10.72 8.58
N ALA A 166 23.15 -9.61 8.31
CA ALA A 166 23.61 -8.49 7.50
C ALA A 166 24.03 -7.25 8.32
N THR A 167 24.13 -7.36 9.65
CA THR A 167 24.66 -6.33 10.58
C THR A 167 26.09 -6.63 10.97
#